data_AF-A0A9N9LIT3-F1
#
_entry.id   AF-A0A9N9LIT3-F1
#
_cell.length_a   1.000
_cell.length_b   1.000
_cell.length_c   1.000
_cell.angle_alpha   90.00
_cell.angle_beta   90.00
_cell.angle_gamma   90.00
#
_symmetry.space_group_name_H-M   'P 1'
#
loop_
_entity.id
_entity.type
_entity.pdbx_description
1 polymer ?
#
loop_
_entity_poly.entity_id
_entity_poly.type
_entity_poly.pdbx_seq_one_letter_code
_entity_poly.pdbx_strand_id
1 'polypeptide(L)'
;MKLASCKNTLMSIMWLNSILLKEFPNVAEKHHQTPEAIRHNYQLNQDHSLPNHPSHSTCTAGKALGKTYGVAKNAQLVIVQMARISLGEIIAAFGLIEDELLIATERRGRSVINMSLGGPTNGKDNRGEELRDLVATMINLDVPVIVAAGNYAPGLRVVDHIPGVWAAPDFPILAIGSTNKNGKLTKWSQGGEQVFLHAVGEEISCLDMTGGIKVSRGTSYTAPQVAGEVASFLSYDPVPFNTDEHQVVKTLWDYLHSNAGSW
;
A
#
# COMPACT_ATOMS: atom_id res chain seq x y z
N MET A 1 23.70 25.42 2.56
CA MET A 1 23.14 24.09 2.24
C MET A 1 21.68 24.29 1.86
N LYS A 2 21.33 24.19 0.57
CA LYS A 2 19.93 24.28 0.13
C LYS A 2 19.27 22.95 0.43
N LEU A 3 18.37 22.92 1.41
CA LEU A 3 17.42 21.83 1.61
C LEU A 3 16.57 21.75 0.36
N ALA A 4 16.88 20.81 -0.54
CA ALA A 4 15.88 20.34 -1.47
C ALA A 4 14.82 19.65 -0.62
N SER A 5 13.64 20.28 -0.51
CA SER A 5 12.47 19.66 0.10
C SER A 5 12.01 18.51 -0.80
N CYS A 6 12.72 17.38 -0.77
CA CYS A 6 12.19 16.15 -1.33
C CYS A 6 10.98 15.77 -0.47
N LYS A 7 9.78 15.80 -1.05
CA LYS A 7 8.57 15.28 -0.43
C LYS A 7 8.71 13.75 -0.38
N ASN A 8 8.20 13.13 0.67
CA ASN A 8 8.16 11.67 0.73
C ASN A 8 7.16 11.12 -0.29
N THR A 9 7.46 9.94 -0.79
CA THR A 9 6.75 9.35 -1.91
C THR A 9 5.95 8.15 -1.43
N LEU A 10 4.65 8.16 -1.67
CA LEU A 10 3.82 6.99 -1.47
C LEU A 10 3.59 6.35 -2.84
N MET A 11 4.26 5.22 -3.07
CA MET A 11 4.05 4.38 -4.23
C MET A 11 2.84 3.48 -3.97
N SER A 12 1.92 3.48 -4.90
CA SER A 12 0.62 2.89 -4.71
C SER A 12 0.28 2.03 -5.91
N ILE A 13 0.20 0.72 -5.68
CA ILE A 13 -0.23 -0.23 -6.71
C ILE A 13 -1.75 -0.20 -6.74
N MET A 14 -2.30 0.60 -7.64
CA MET A 14 -3.72 0.92 -7.66
C MET A 14 -4.15 1.59 -8.97
N TRP A 15 -5.46 1.83 -9.08
CA TRP A 15 -6.15 2.35 -10.25
C TRP A 15 -6.70 3.74 -9.94
N LEU A 16 -6.50 4.79 -10.73
CA LEU A 16 -6.92 6.13 -10.26
C LEU A 16 -7.66 6.95 -11.30
N ASN A 17 -8.73 7.63 -10.85
CA ASN A 17 -9.57 8.50 -11.69
C ASN A 17 -9.12 9.96 -11.62
N SER A 18 -9.49 10.71 -12.65
CA SER A 18 -9.40 12.15 -12.91
C SER A 18 -9.82 13.11 -11.78
N ILE A 19 -10.30 12.60 -10.63
CA ILE A 19 -10.32 13.33 -9.36
C ILE A 19 -8.91 13.70 -8.89
N LEU A 20 -7.87 13.03 -9.42
CA LEU A 20 -6.43 13.23 -9.17
C LEU A 20 -6.07 14.67 -8.76
N LEU A 21 -6.44 15.67 -9.56
CA LEU A 21 -5.97 17.03 -9.32
C LEU A 21 -6.68 17.77 -8.17
N LYS A 22 -7.91 17.40 -7.78
CA LYS A 22 -8.65 18.09 -6.71
C LYS A 22 -8.39 17.50 -5.33
N GLU A 23 -8.37 16.18 -5.23
CA GLU A 23 -8.21 15.49 -3.93
C GLU A 23 -6.74 15.17 -3.61
N PHE A 24 -5.90 14.94 -4.62
CA PHE A 24 -4.51 14.55 -4.44
C PHE A 24 -3.60 15.70 -4.84
N PRO A 25 -3.21 16.57 -3.88
CA PRO A 25 -2.51 17.81 -4.20
C PRO A 25 -1.07 17.59 -4.71
N ASN A 26 -0.52 16.38 -4.50
CA ASN A 26 0.86 16.05 -4.83
C ASN A 26 0.90 14.74 -5.63
N VAL A 27 0.54 14.78 -6.90
CA VAL A 27 0.67 13.64 -7.81
C VAL A 27 2.02 13.74 -8.53
N ALA A 28 2.77 12.65 -8.61
CA ALA A 28 4.03 12.61 -9.34
C ALA A 28 3.82 12.85 -10.84
N GLU A 29 4.80 13.44 -11.52
CA GLU A 29 4.72 13.63 -12.98
C GLU A 29 4.78 12.30 -13.74
N LYS A 30 5.48 11.31 -13.19
CA LYS A 30 5.64 9.97 -13.76
C LYS A 30 4.76 8.96 -13.03
N HIS A 31 4.08 8.14 -13.83
CA HIS A 31 3.28 6.99 -13.40
C HIS A 31 3.63 5.78 -14.25
N HIS A 32 3.24 4.61 -13.77
CA HIS A 32 3.54 3.33 -14.42
C HIS A 32 2.24 2.59 -14.76
N GLN A 33 2.28 1.86 -15.87
CA GLN A 33 1.20 0.96 -16.29
C GLN A 33 1.81 -0.39 -16.64
N THR A 34 1.19 -1.48 -16.19
CA THR A 34 1.61 -2.82 -16.62
C THR A 34 1.37 -3.00 -18.13
N PRO A 35 2.09 -3.92 -18.79
CA PRO A 35 1.85 -4.22 -20.20
C PRO A 35 0.41 -4.67 -20.51
N GLU A 36 -0.28 -5.30 -19.54
CA GLU A 36 -1.71 -5.61 -19.67
C GLU A 36 -2.57 -4.35 -19.60
N ALA A 37 -2.32 -3.43 -18.66
CA ALA A 37 -3.08 -2.17 -18.57
C ALA A 37 -2.97 -1.35 -19.86
N ILE A 38 -1.78 -1.30 -20.46
CA ILE A 38 -1.55 -0.67 -21.76
C ILE A 38 -2.36 -1.38 -22.87
N ARG A 39 -2.33 -2.73 -22.92
CA ARG A 39 -3.10 -3.51 -23.90
C ARG A 39 -4.61 -3.31 -23.78
N HIS A 40 -5.09 -3.05 -22.58
CA HIS A 40 -6.49 -2.73 -22.30
C HIS A 40 -6.85 -1.25 -22.59
N ASN A 41 -5.92 -0.44 -23.08
CA ASN A 41 -6.09 1.01 -23.32
C ASN A 41 -6.54 1.78 -22.07
N TYR A 42 -6.15 1.31 -20.88
CA TYR A 42 -6.47 2.01 -19.65
C TYR A 42 -5.75 3.35 -19.60
N GLN A 43 -6.50 4.38 -19.23
CA GLN A 43 -5.99 5.71 -19.05
C GLN A 43 -5.55 5.89 -17.60
N LEU A 44 -4.39 6.51 -17.38
CA LEU A 44 -3.83 6.77 -16.05
C LEU A 44 -4.70 7.69 -15.18
N ASN A 45 -5.59 8.46 -15.80
CA ASN A 45 -6.54 9.35 -15.14
C ASN A 45 -7.95 8.75 -15.06
N GLN A 46 -8.11 7.44 -15.17
CA GLN A 46 -9.38 6.76 -15.02
C GLN A 46 -9.27 5.62 -14.00
N ASP A 47 -10.22 5.58 -13.06
CA ASP A 47 -10.31 4.48 -12.11
C ASP A 47 -11.06 3.34 -12.80
N HIS A 48 -10.29 2.36 -13.27
CA HIS A 48 -10.79 1.12 -13.86
C HIS A 48 -10.94 0.02 -12.80
N SER A 49 -11.22 0.39 -11.53
CA SER A 49 -11.57 -0.57 -10.49
C SER A 49 -12.66 -1.52 -10.96
N LEU A 50 -12.58 -2.76 -10.52
CA LEU A 50 -13.51 -3.82 -10.91
C LEU A 50 -14.98 -3.39 -10.67
N PRO A 51 -15.93 -3.77 -11.53
CA PRO A 51 -17.33 -3.35 -11.41
C PRO A 51 -18.00 -3.69 -10.06
N ASN A 52 -17.54 -4.74 -9.37
CA ASN A 52 -18.02 -5.13 -8.05
C ASN A 52 -17.40 -4.31 -6.89
N HIS A 53 -16.35 -3.53 -7.18
CA HIS A 53 -15.67 -2.65 -6.24
C HIS A 53 -15.43 -1.27 -6.86
N PRO A 54 -16.47 -0.55 -7.30
CA PRO A 54 -16.31 0.74 -7.95
C PRO A 54 -15.63 1.73 -6.99
N SER A 55 -14.73 2.56 -7.53
CA SER A 55 -13.96 3.55 -6.76
C SER A 55 -13.10 2.96 -5.64
N HIS A 56 -12.71 1.68 -5.72
CA HIS A 56 -11.89 1.05 -4.68
C HIS A 56 -10.56 1.78 -4.55
N SER A 57 -9.90 2.00 -5.67
CA SER A 57 -8.57 2.55 -5.67
C SER A 57 -8.53 4.07 -5.42
N THR A 58 -9.54 4.81 -5.89
CA THR A 58 -9.76 6.21 -5.45
C THR A 58 -9.91 6.31 -3.93
N CYS A 59 -10.66 5.39 -3.33
CA CYS A 59 -10.87 5.33 -1.89
C CYS A 59 -9.58 4.95 -1.13
N THR A 60 -8.78 4.02 -1.65
CA THR A 60 -7.51 3.61 -1.01
C THR A 60 -6.46 4.72 -1.06
N ALA A 61 -6.21 5.33 -2.22
CA ALA A 61 -5.37 6.54 -2.30
C ALA A 61 -5.87 7.64 -1.36
N GLY A 62 -7.18 7.86 -1.37
CA GLY A 62 -7.84 8.88 -0.53
C GLY A 62 -7.56 8.69 0.95
N LYS A 63 -7.48 7.44 1.43
CA LYS A 63 -7.13 7.11 2.82
C LYS A 63 -5.65 7.25 3.13
N ALA A 64 -4.79 7.02 2.14
CA ALA A 64 -3.35 7.18 2.31
C ALA A 64 -2.94 8.65 2.38
N LEU A 65 -3.32 9.45 1.38
CA LEU A 65 -2.78 10.81 1.17
C LEU A 65 -3.79 11.84 0.65
N GLY A 66 -5.07 11.48 0.53
CA GLY A 66 -6.11 12.42 0.10
C GLY A 66 -6.23 13.64 1.02
N LYS A 67 -6.51 14.82 0.45
CA LYS A 67 -6.70 16.06 1.20
C LYS A 67 -7.78 15.94 2.27
N THR A 68 -8.87 15.22 2.00
CA THR A 68 -10.02 15.10 2.88
C THR A 68 -9.79 14.01 3.93
N TYR A 69 -9.54 12.78 3.49
CA TYR A 69 -9.51 11.59 4.36
C TYR A 69 -8.12 10.95 4.55
N GLY A 70 -7.08 11.53 3.95
CA GLY A 70 -5.73 10.97 3.95
C GLY A 70 -5.00 11.23 5.25
N VAL A 71 -4.15 10.26 5.61
CA VAL A 71 -3.20 10.34 6.73
C VAL A 71 -2.01 11.23 6.34
N ALA A 72 -1.28 10.90 5.27
CA ALA A 72 -0.11 11.65 4.80
C ALA A 72 -0.47 12.66 3.70
N LYS A 73 -1.21 13.72 4.05
CA LYS A 73 -1.75 14.71 3.09
C LYS A 73 -0.72 15.41 2.20
N ASN A 74 0.55 15.43 2.60
CA ASN A 74 1.65 16.05 1.86
C ASN A 74 2.55 15.05 1.12
N ALA A 75 2.30 13.75 1.23
CA ALA A 75 3.03 12.74 0.47
C ALA A 75 2.76 12.86 -1.03
N GLN A 76 3.76 12.53 -1.85
CA GLN A 76 3.63 12.46 -3.30
C GLN A 76 3.09 11.09 -3.72
N LEU A 77 2.04 11.06 -4.54
CA LEU A 77 1.46 9.82 -5.07
C LEU A 77 2.13 9.39 -6.37
N VAL A 78 2.65 8.16 -6.39
CA VAL A 78 3.07 7.46 -7.63
C VAL A 78 2.12 6.30 -7.88
N ILE A 79 1.58 6.24 -9.09
CA ILE A 79 0.57 5.27 -9.50
C ILE A 79 1.23 4.14 -10.27
N VAL A 80 0.91 2.90 -9.91
CA VAL A 80 1.24 1.71 -10.70
C VAL A 80 -0.06 1.01 -11.06
N GLN A 81 -0.52 1.23 -12.30
CA GLN A 81 -1.81 0.76 -12.79
C GLN A 81 -1.71 -0.65 -13.38
N MET A 82 -2.52 -1.56 -12.86
CA MET A 82 -2.70 -2.93 -13.37
C MET A 82 -4.00 -3.05 -14.17
N ALA A 83 -4.24 -4.19 -14.84
CA ALA A 83 -5.48 -4.47 -15.57
C ALA A 83 -6.40 -5.51 -14.92
N ARG A 84 -5.88 -6.32 -14.00
CA ARG A 84 -6.61 -7.33 -13.23
C ARG A 84 -5.73 -7.81 -12.08
N ILE A 85 -6.36 -8.42 -11.09
CA ILE A 85 -5.65 -9.08 -9.99
C ILE A 85 -5.17 -10.44 -10.50
N SER A 86 -3.86 -10.58 -10.72
CA SER A 86 -3.18 -11.84 -11.04
C SER A 86 -1.72 -11.75 -10.61
N LEU A 87 -1.07 -12.88 -10.29
CA LEU A 87 0.35 -12.85 -9.88
C LEU A 87 1.23 -12.21 -10.95
N GLY A 88 0.99 -12.52 -12.23
CA GLY A 88 1.77 -11.94 -13.34
C GLY A 88 1.69 -10.42 -13.43
N GLU A 89 0.53 -9.83 -13.14
CA GLU A 89 0.42 -8.36 -13.12
C GLU A 89 0.99 -7.74 -11.85
N ILE A 90 0.89 -8.43 -10.72
CA ILE A 90 1.53 -7.97 -9.48
C ILE A 90 3.05 -7.97 -9.68
N ILE A 91 3.61 -9.03 -10.26
CA ILE A 91 5.03 -9.10 -10.63
C ILE A 91 5.42 -7.96 -11.57
N ALA A 92 4.64 -7.74 -12.65
CA ALA A 92 4.90 -6.63 -13.56
C ALA A 92 4.86 -5.27 -12.85
N ALA A 93 3.93 -5.08 -11.91
CA ALA A 93 3.84 -3.86 -11.11
C ALA A 93 5.06 -3.67 -10.19
N PHE A 94 5.51 -4.72 -9.51
CA PHE A 94 6.71 -4.66 -8.67
C PHE A 94 7.98 -4.45 -9.50
N GLY A 95 8.11 -5.05 -10.68
CA GLY A 95 9.23 -4.79 -11.59
C GLY A 95 9.29 -3.34 -12.06
N LEU A 96 8.14 -2.72 -12.35
CA LEU A 96 8.08 -1.28 -12.68
C LEU A 96 8.51 -0.38 -11.50
N ILE A 97 8.23 -0.80 -10.26
CA ILE A 97 8.67 -0.10 -9.06
C ILE A 97 10.18 -0.27 -8.86
N GLU A 98 10.70 -1.48 -9.06
CA GLU A 98 12.13 -1.77 -9.02
C GLU A 98 12.90 -0.89 -10.02
N ASP A 99 12.47 -0.87 -11.28
CA ASP A 99 13.08 -0.04 -12.33
C ASP A 99 13.11 1.45 -11.91
N GLU A 100 12.02 1.96 -11.34
CA GLU A 100 11.95 3.33 -10.85
C GLU A 100 12.93 3.58 -9.71
N LEU A 101 13.03 2.67 -8.73
CA LEU A 101 13.95 2.79 -7.58
C LEU A 101 15.43 2.58 -7.96
N LEU A 102 15.70 1.89 -9.06
CA LEU A 102 17.04 1.76 -9.64
C LEU A 102 17.50 3.06 -10.30
N ILE A 103 16.58 3.82 -10.89
CA ILE A 103 16.87 5.10 -11.55
C ILE A 103 16.83 6.27 -10.56
N ALA A 104 15.77 6.37 -9.77
CA ALA A 104 15.51 7.44 -8.81
C ALA A 104 15.95 7.01 -7.40
N THR A 105 17.26 6.88 -7.19
CA THR A 105 17.83 6.34 -5.95
C THR A 105 17.50 7.20 -4.72
N GLU A 106 17.20 8.49 -4.90
CA GLU A 106 16.75 9.40 -3.83
C GLU A 106 15.39 9.02 -3.22
N ARG A 107 14.65 8.10 -3.87
CA ARG A 107 13.38 7.57 -3.39
C ARG A 107 13.53 6.39 -2.44
N ARG A 108 14.70 5.75 -2.40
CA ARG A 108 15.03 4.66 -1.46
C ARG A 108 15.04 5.21 -0.03
N GLY A 109 14.48 4.47 0.93
CA GLY A 109 14.31 4.94 2.31
C GLY A 109 13.29 6.08 2.48
N ARG A 110 12.66 6.55 1.40
CA ARG A 110 11.68 7.65 1.41
C ARG A 110 10.36 7.29 0.72
N SER A 111 10.25 6.03 0.30
CA SER A 111 9.10 5.50 -0.41
C SER A 111 8.39 4.44 0.40
N VAL A 112 7.07 4.33 0.21
CA VAL A 112 6.22 3.32 0.85
C VAL A 112 5.34 2.69 -0.21
N ILE A 113 5.24 1.36 -0.25
CA ILE A 113 4.35 0.64 -1.16
C ILE A 113 3.06 0.28 -0.43
N ASN A 114 1.93 0.79 -0.90
CA ASN A 114 0.59 0.31 -0.51
C ASN A 114 0.06 -0.69 -1.53
N MET A 115 -0.29 -1.89 -1.06
CA MET A 115 -0.91 -2.95 -1.84
C MET A 115 -2.23 -3.37 -1.18
N SER A 116 -3.31 -2.69 -1.56
CA SER A 116 -4.67 -2.95 -1.03
C SER A 116 -5.38 -4.10 -1.75
N LEU A 117 -4.62 -5.10 -2.20
CA LEU A 117 -5.02 -6.29 -2.96
C LEU A 117 -4.12 -7.48 -2.60
N GLY A 118 -4.47 -8.68 -3.04
CA GLY A 118 -3.67 -9.89 -2.82
C GLY A 118 -3.76 -10.85 -4.01
N GLY A 119 -2.68 -11.55 -4.29
CA GLY A 119 -2.62 -12.65 -5.25
C GLY A 119 -3.02 -13.99 -4.62
N PRO A 120 -3.51 -14.96 -5.41
CA PRO A 120 -3.86 -16.28 -4.90
C PRO A 120 -2.63 -17.03 -4.34
N THR A 121 -2.79 -17.74 -3.23
CA THR A 121 -1.80 -18.70 -2.70
C THR A 121 -1.90 -20.08 -3.35
N ASN A 122 -3.12 -20.49 -3.71
CA ASN A 122 -3.43 -21.84 -4.17
C ASN A 122 -3.84 -21.81 -5.64
N GLY A 123 -2.90 -22.11 -6.54
CA GLY A 123 -3.14 -22.21 -7.97
C GLY A 123 -2.00 -22.91 -8.70
N LYS A 124 -2.21 -23.24 -9.97
CA LYS A 124 -1.17 -23.76 -10.88
C LYS A 124 -0.10 -22.71 -11.25
N ASP A 125 -0.20 -21.52 -10.68
CA ASP A 125 0.65 -20.38 -10.94
C ASP A 125 1.83 -20.41 -9.96
N ASN A 126 2.98 -20.86 -10.44
CA ASN A 126 4.20 -21.08 -9.67
C ASN A 126 5.10 -19.84 -9.55
N ARG A 127 4.59 -18.65 -9.91
CA ARG A 127 5.35 -17.39 -9.87
C ARG A 127 5.43 -16.75 -8.48
N GLY A 128 5.02 -17.46 -7.44
CA GLY A 128 5.09 -16.97 -6.05
C GLY A 128 6.53 -16.63 -5.63
N GLU A 129 7.51 -17.45 -6.02
CA GLU A 129 8.92 -17.20 -5.70
C GLU A 129 9.45 -15.94 -6.38
N GLU A 130 9.13 -15.72 -7.67
CA GLU A 130 9.50 -14.50 -8.41
C GLU A 130 8.96 -13.24 -7.73
N LEU A 131 7.69 -13.25 -7.31
CA LEU A 131 7.13 -12.13 -6.56
C LEU A 131 7.78 -11.97 -5.18
N ARG A 132 8.14 -13.07 -4.52
CA ARG A 132 8.84 -13.03 -3.23
C ARG A 132 10.20 -12.36 -3.36
N ASP A 133 10.95 -12.66 -4.41
CA ASP A 133 12.24 -12.04 -4.68
C ASP A 133 12.09 -10.53 -4.95
N LEU A 134 11.10 -10.12 -5.74
CA LEU A 134 10.81 -8.71 -5.96
C LEU A 134 10.43 -7.97 -4.66
N VAL A 135 9.62 -8.59 -3.78
CA VAL A 135 9.30 -8.02 -2.47
C VAL A 135 10.55 -7.92 -1.60
N ALA A 136 11.43 -8.92 -1.63
CA ALA A 136 12.72 -8.89 -0.94
C ALA A 136 13.59 -7.74 -1.45
N THR A 137 13.62 -7.50 -2.76
CA THR A 137 14.29 -6.34 -3.35
C THR A 137 13.73 -5.03 -2.80
N MET A 138 12.40 -4.87 -2.69
CA MET A 138 11.82 -3.64 -2.14
C MET A 138 12.27 -3.40 -0.69
N ILE A 139 12.29 -4.47 0.12
CA ILE A 139 12.77 -4.41 1.50
C ILE A 139 14.24 -4.01 1.55
N ASN A 140 15.08 -4.61 0.72
CA ASN A 140 16.50 -4.28 0.60
C ASN A 140 16.75 -2.86 0.07
N LEU A 141 15.84 -2.30 -0.73
CA LEU A 141 15.89 -0.92 -1.20
C LEU A 141 15.30 0.08 -0.20
N ASP A 142 15.09 -0.34 1.06
CA ASP A 142 14.53 0.47 2.13
C ASP A 142 13.12 1.00 1.81
N VAL A 143 12.30 0.20 1.13
CA VAL A 143 10.92 0.53 0.78
C VAL A 143 9.95 -0.42 1.50
N PRO A 144 9.29 0.04 2.58
CA PRO A 144 8.30 -0.76 3.29
C PRO A 144 7.13 -1.18 2.39
N VAL A 145 6.72 -2.44 2.50
CA VAL A 145 5.57 -3.01 1.76
C VAL A 145 4.41 -3.24 2.73
N ILE A 146 3.34 -2.48 2.54
CA ILE A 146 2.12 -2.53 3.36
C ILE A 146 1.03 -3.22 2.56
N VAL A 147 0.44 -4.27 3.11
CA VAL A 147 -0.57 -5.08 2.44
C VAL A 147 -1.85 -5.22 3.28
N ALA A 148 -2.98 -5.38 2.60
CA ALA A 148 -4.24 -5.71 3.26
C ALA A 148 -4.20 -7.15 3.80
N ALA A 149 -4.66 -7.40 5.04
CA ALA A 149 -4.65 -8.76 5.62
C ALA A 149 -5.75 -9.70 5.08
N GLY A 150 -6.83 -9.15 4.52
CA GLY A 150 -7.88 -9.91 3.84
C GLY A 150 -9.22 -9.89 4.58
N ASN A 151 -10.31 -10.24 3.88
CA ASN A 151 -11.70 -9.95 4.29
C ASN A 151 -12.60 -11.18 4.46
N TYR A 152 -12.03 -12.39 4.51
CA TYR A 152 -12.80 -13.65 4.44
C TYR A 152 -12.95 -14.41 5.77
N ALA A 153 -12.82 -13.76 6.92
CA ALA A 153 -13.13 -14.40 8.21
C ALA A 153 -14.66 -14.51 8.44
N PRO A 154 -15.17 -15.57 9.11
CA PRO A 154 -14.45 -16.68 9.73
C PRO A 154 -14.08 -17.83 8.77
N GLY A 155 -14.37 -17.72 7.47
CA GLY A 155 -14.05 -18.77 6.48
C GLY A 155 -12.56 -19.12 6.45
N LEU A 156 -11.70 -18.10 6.60
CA LEU A 156 -10.26 -18.25 6.85
C LEU A 156 -9.85 -17.20 7.88
N ARG A 157 -9.26 -17.63 9.01
CA ARG A 157 -8.82 -16.72 10.09
C ARG A 157 -7.36 -16.32 9.97
N VAL A 158 -6.61 -16.89 9.03
CA VAL A 158 -5.22 -16.57 8.72
C VAL A 158 -5.14 -15.75 7.43
N VAL A 159 -4.06 -15.00 7.22
CA VAL A 159 -3.77 -14.37 5.93
C VAL A 159 -3.46 -15.47 4.91
N ASP A 160 -4.16 -15.49 3.77
CA ASP A 160 -4.15 -16.60 2.80
C ASP A 160 -3.84 -16.14 1.36
N HIS A 161 -3.32 -14.94 1.19
CA HIS A 161 -2.96 -14.37 -0.10
C HIS A 161 -1.51 -13.88 -0.12
N ILE A 162 -0.95 -13.83 -1.30
CA ILE A 162 0.41 -13.36 -1.56
C ILE A 162 0.40 -11.84 -1.80
N PRO A 163 1.35 -11.07 -1.23
CA PRO A 163 2.49 -11.51 -0.42
C PRO A 163 2.20 -11.57 1.09
N GLY A 164 0.99 -11.19 1.54
CA GLY A 164 0.68 -11.08 2.97
C GLY A 164 0.91 -12.35 3.79
N VAL A 165 0.77 -13.54 3.19
CA VAL A 165 1.05 -14.83 3.83
C VAL A 165 2.52 -15.00 4.23
N TRP A 166 3.45 -14.25 3.61
CA TRP A 166 4.88 -14.30 3.90
C TRP A 166 5.31 -13.34 5.01
N ALA A 167 4.39 -12.52 5.55
CA ALA A 167 4.72 -11.58 6.60
C ALA A 167 5.27 -12.30 7.84
N ALA A 168 6.50 -11.96 8.19
CA ALA A 168 7.23 -12.53 9.33
C ALA A 168 8.33 -11.54 9.78
N PRO A 169 8.93 -11.69 10.97
CA PRO A 169 10.01 -10.82 11.42
C PRO A 169 11.24 -10.77 10.48
N ASP A 170 11.57 -11.88 9.83
CA ASP A 170 12.66 -12.01 8.85
C ASP A 170 12.25 -11.61 7.42
N PHE A 171 10.96 -11.38 7.19
CA PHE A 171 10.42 -10.89 5.93
C PHE A 171 9.37 -9.79 6.20
N PRO A 172 9.82 -8.57 6.55
CA PRO A 172 9.02 -7.53 7.21
C PRO A 172 7.99 -6.85 6.30
N ILE A 173 6.96 -7.61 5.89
CA ILE A 173 5.75 -7.10 5.26
C ILE A 173 4.78 -6.66 6.36
N LEU A 174 4.19 -5.47 6.17
CA LEU A 174 3.18 -4.92 7.05
C LEU A 174 1.79 -5.39 6.61
N ALA A 175 1.36 -6.58 7.04
CA ALA A 175 -0.01 -7.07 6.77
C ALA A 175 -1.02 -6.54 7.79
N ILE A 176 -1.97 -5.73 7.32
CA ILE A 176 -2.82 -4.90 8.19
C ILE A 176 -4.23 -5.47 8.30
N GLY A 177 -4.60 -5.86 9.51
CA GLY A 177 -5.95 -6.29 9.89
C GLY A 177 -6.92 -5.12 10.10
N SER A 178 -8.18 -5.44 10.38
CA SER A 178 -9.24 -4.45 10.56
C SER A 178 -9.91 -4.49 11.94
N THR A 179 -10.00 -3.30 12.54
CA THR A 179 -10.85 -3.00 13.69
C THR A 179 -12.02 -2.09 13.30
N ASN A 180 -12.99 -1.99 14.19
CA ASN A 180 -13.99 -0.94 14.15
C ASN A 180 -13.53 0.29 14.94
N LYS A 181 -14.34 1.35 14.90
CA LYS A 181 -14.04 2.63 15.59
C LYS A 181 -13.83 2.52 17.10
N ASN A 182 -14.25 1.42 17.73
CA ASN A 182 -14.05 1.16 19.16
C ASN A 182 -12.83 0.26 19.43
N GLY A 183 -11.97 0.04 18.44
CA GLY A 183 -10.80 -0.82 18.56
C GLY A 183 -11.11 -2.32 18.61
N LYS A 184 -12.36 -2.74 18.36
CA LYS A 184 -12.71 -4.17 18.34
C LYS A 184 -12.38 -4.78 16.99
N LEU A 185 -11.75 -5.95 17.00
CA LEU A 185 -11.50 -6.73 15.79
C LEU A 185 -12.78 -6.98 15.01
N THR A 186 -12.73 -6.75 13.71
CA THR A 186 -13.87 -7.02 12.83
C THR A 186 -13.94 -8.51 12.50
N LYS A 187 -15.15 -9.08 12.56
CA LYS A 187 -15.35 -10.53 12.37
C LYS A 187 -14.97 -11.04 10.98
N TRP A 188 -14.88 -10.14 10.01
CA TRP A 188 -14.56 -10.42 8.61
C TRP A 188 -13.08 -10.25 8.28
N SER A 189 -12.29 -9.56 9.13
CA SER A 189 -10.85 -9.45 8.90
C SER A 189 -10.17 -10.79 9.12
N GLN A 190 -9.30 -11.15 8.19
CA GLN A 190 -8.29 -12.17 8.46
C GLN A 190 -7.33 -11.69 9.55
N GLY A 191 -6.72 -12.66 10.23
CA GLY A 191 -5.88 -12.51 11.42
C GLY A 191 -4.69 -13.47 11.37
N GLY A 192 -4.23 -13.91 12.54
CA GLY A 192 -3.12 -14.85 12.68
C GLY A 192 -1.78 -14.14 12.87
N GLU A 193 -0.70 -14.93 12.89
CA GLU A 193 0.66 -14.46 13.17
C GLU A 193 1.21 -13.55 12.07
N GLN A 194 0.66 -13.62 10.86
CA GLN A 194 1.01 -12.74 9.75
C GLN A 194 0.51 -11.32 9.96
N VAL A 195 -0.55 -11.10 10.76
CA VAL A 195 -1.09 -9.74 10.96
C VAL A 195 -0.18 -8.96 11.89
N PHE A 196 0.41 -7.92 11.31
CA PHE A 196 1.34 -7.01 11.94
C PHE A 196 0.64 -6.10 12.97
N LEU A 197 -0.38 -5.36 12.51
CA LEU A 197 -1.23 -4.51 13.35
C LEU A 197 -2.61 -4.34 12.72
N HIS A 198 -3.47 -3.59 13.41
CA HIS A 198 -4.82 -3.30 12.94
C HIS A 198 -5.04 -1.81 12.78
N ALA A 199 -5.80 -1.42 11.76
CA ALA A 199 -6.35 -0.07 11.63
C ALA A 199 -7.87 -0.13 11.44
N VAL A 200 -8.54 1.02 11.52
CA VAL A 200 -10.00 1.06 11.38
C VAL A 200 -10.36 0.71 9.94
N GLY A 201 -11.13 -0.36 9.74
CA GLY A 201 -11.56 -0.84 8.43
C GLY A 201 -13.07 -1.07 8.31
N GLU A 202 -13.83 -0.90 9.39
CA GLU A 202 -15.30 -0.94 9.42
C GLU A 202 -15.89 0.46 9.35
N GLU A 203 -16.95 0.62 8.54
CA GLU A 203 -17.68 1.90 8.36
C GLU A 203 -16.78 3.07 7.94
N ILE A 204 -15.93 2.83 6.94
CA ILE A 204 -14.96 3.82 6.45
C ILE A 204 -15.58 4.74 5.40
N SER A 205 -15.70 6.02 5.74
CA SER A 205 -16.03 7.07 4.78
C SER A 205 -14.85 7.33 3.85
N CYS A 206 -15.08 7.30 2.55
CA CYS A 206 -14.07 7.66 1.55
C CYS A 206 -14.72 8.19 0.28
N LEU A 207 -13.89 8.65 -0.66
CA LEU A 207 -14.37 9.22 -1.91
C LEU A 207 -14.77 8.13 -2.89
N ASP A 208 -15.86 8.39 -3.61
CA ASP A 208 -16.21 7.68 -4.82
C ASP A 208 -15.58 8.34 -6.07
N MET A 209 -15.83 7.77 -7.24
CA MET A 209 -15.32 8.24 -8.53
C MET A 209 -15.90 9.57 -9.01
N THR A 210 -16.92 10.12 -8.33
CA THR A 210 -17.51 11.43 -8.60
C THR A 210 -17.03 12.52 -7.63
N GLY A 211 -16.29 12.14 -6.58
CA GLY A 211 -15.91 13.01 -5.46
C GLY A 211 -16.98 13.07 -4.37
N GLY A 212 -18.03 12.25 -4.49
CA GLY A 212 -19.01 12.00 -3.45
C GLY A 212 -18.41 11.17 -2.32
N ILE A 213 -19.13 11.10 -1.20
CA ILE A 213 -18.73 10.31 -0.03
C ILE A 213 -19.52 9.01 -0.04
N LYS A 214 -18.82 7.89 0.05
CA LYS A 214 -19.39 6.56 0.32
C LYS A 214 -18.87 6.00 1.63
N VAL A 215 -19.63 5.10 2.23
CA VAL A 215 -19.19 4.27 3.37
C VAL A 215 -18.84 2.89 2.85
N SER A 216 -17.66 2.39 3.21
CA SER A 216 -17.17 1.09 2.78
C SER A 216 -16.58 0.31 3.96
N ARG A 217 -16.25 -0.97 3.73
CA ARG A 217 -15.50 -1.79 4.71
C ARG A 217 -14.49 -2.68 4.00
N GLY A 218 -13.36 -2.94 4.65
CA GLY A 218 -12.34 -3.87 4.16
C GLY A 218 -10.93 -3.51 4.61
N THR A 219 -10.05 -4.51 4.70
CA THR A 219 -8.61 -4.32 4.95
C THR A 219 -7.91 -3.57 3.82
N SER A 220 -8.52 -3.49 2.64
CA SER A 220 -8.08 -2.59 1.57
C SER A 220 -8.10 -1.11 1.98
N TYR A 221 -8.81 -0.75 3.05
CA TYR A 221 -8.84 0.61 3.57
C TYR A 221 -8.00 0.78 4.84
N THR A 222 -7.54 -0.31 5.46
CA THR A 222 -6.64 -0.29 6.61
C THR A 222 -5.18 -0.15 6.18
N ALA A 223 -4.76 -0.95 5.20
CA ALA A 223 -3.43 -0.87 4.58
C ALA A 223 -3.02 0.56 4.15
N PRO A 224 -3.85 1.33 3.40
CA PRO A 224 -3.45 2.67 2.99
C PRO A 224 -3.34 3.66 4.15
N GLN A 225 -4.10 3.49 5.23
CA GLN A 225 -3.95 4.34 6.43
C GLN A 225 -2.57 4.14 7.05
N VAL A 226 -2.13 2.88 7.20
CA VAL A 226 -0.80 2.54 7.74
C VAL A 226 0.30 2.96 6.78
N ALA A 227 0.12 2.80 5.47
CA ALA A 227 1.08 3.30 4.47
C ALA A 227 1.24 4.83 4.55
N GLY A 228 0.15 5.56 4.80
CA GLY A 228 0.20 6.98 5.09
C GLY A 228 0.97 7.28 6.38
N GLU A 229 0.71 6.54 7.46
CA GLU A 229 1.43 6.74 8.73
C GLU A 229 2.95 6.50 8.59
N VAL A 230 3.33 5.41 7.92
CA VAL A 230 4.74 5.13 7.60
C VAL A 230 5.35 6.25 6.75
N ALA A 231 4.64 6.76 5.75
CA ALA A 231 5.12 7.88 4.94
C ALA A 231 5.30 9.17 5.78
N SER A 232 4.46 9.38 6.79
CA SER A 232 4.60 10.47 7.77
C SER A 232 5.84 10.29 8.66
N PHE A 233 6.09 9.09 9.19
CA PHE A 233 7.29 8.84 10.01
C PHE A 233 8.59 9.07 9.23
N LEU A 234 8.65 8.60 7.99
CA LEU A 234 9.79 8.86 7.11
C LEU A 234 9.99 10.34 6.79
N SER A 235 9.03 11.22 7.13
CA SER A 235 9.09 12.68 6.86
C SER A 235 9.60 13.48 8.04
N TYR A 236 9.70 12.85 9.21
CA TYR A 236 10.15 13.51 10.43
C TYR A 236 11.64 13.81 10.37
N ASP A 237 12.02 14.87 11.06
CA ASP A 237 13.42 15.27 11.23
C ASP A 237 13.67 15.55 12.73
N PRO A 238 14.30 14.63 13.47
CA PRO A 238 14.79 13.31 13.02
C PRO A 238 13.67 12.27 12.88
N VAL A 239 13.89 11.27 12.02
CA VAL A 239 13.07 10.04 11.95
C VAL A 239 13.23 9.24 13.26
N PRO A 240 12.15 8.63 13.82
CA PRO A 240 12.21 7.99 15.14
C PRO A 240 12.88 6.61 15.17
N PHE A 241 13.44 6.14 14.05
CA PHE A 241 14.14 4.86 13.90
C PHE A 241 15.38 5.02 13.00
N ASN A 242 16.26 4.02 13.01
CA ASN A 242 17.51 4.05 12.23
C ASN A 242 17.21 4.01 10.72
N THR A 243 17.76 4.96 9.98
CA THR A 243 17.63 5.08 8.52
C THR A 243 18.94 4.81 7.75
N ASP A 244 19.87 4.08 8.35
CA ASP A 244 21.03 3.53 7.66
C ASP A 244 20.58 2.65 6.49
N GLU A 245 21.39 2.60 5.43
CA GLU A 245 21.10 1.83 4.22
C GLU A 245 20.84 0.35 4.56
N HIS A 246 19.79 -0.20 3.96
CA HIS A 246 19.27 -1.55 4.18
C HIS A 246 18.71 -1.83 5.58
N GLN A 247 18.59 -0.81 6.44
CA GLN A 247 18.07 -0.98 7.80
C GLN A 247 16.64 -0.43 7.97
N VAL A 248 16.18 0.46 7.10
CA VAL A 248 14.94 1.25 7.30
C VAL A 248 13.74 0.38 7.56
N VAL A 249 13.51 -0.66 6.74
CA VAL A 249 12.30 -1.49 6.87
C VAL A 249 12.32 -2.30 8.16
N LYS A 250 13.48 -2.85 8.52
CA LYS A 250 13.63 -3.64 9.74
C LYS A 250 13.48 -2.78 10.99
N THR A 251 14.11 -1.61 11.02
CA THR A 251 14.09 -0.71 12.18
C THR A 251 12.75 -0.01 12.34
N LEU A 252 12.05 0.29 11.23
CA LEU A 252 10.65 0.69 11.23
C LEU A 252 9.77 -0.40 11.86
N TRP A 253 9.96 -1.66 11.48
CA TRP A 253 9.23 -2.78 12.09
C TRP A 253 9.51 -2.85 13.59
N ASP A 254 10.78 -2.90 13.99
CA ASP A 254 11.16 -2.94 15.40
C ASP A 254 10.57 -1.74 16.19
N TYR A 255 10.53 -0.55 15.59
CA TYR A 255 9.93 0.65 16.17
C TYR A 255 8.42 0.52 16.34
N LEU A 256 7.68 0.09 15.31
CA LEU A 256 6.22 -0.05 15.34
C LEU A 256 5.75 -1.14 16.34
N HIS A 257 6.60 -2.11 16.68
CA HIS A 257 6.35 -3.07 17.76
C HIS A 257 6.70 -2.57 19.16
N SER A 258 7.46 -1.48 19.25
CA SER A 258 7.93 -0.97 20.53
C SER A 258 6.87 -0.12 21.22
N ASN A 259 6.99 0.05 22.54
CA ASN A 259 6.19 1.03 23.29
C ASN A 259 6.39 2.47 22.81
N ALA A 260 7.51 2.78 22.14
CA ALA A 260 7.75 4.10 21.57
C ALA A 260 6.93 4.31 20.28
N GLY A 261 6.63 3.23 19.55
CA GLY A 261 5.80 3.25 18.36
C GLY A 261 4.33 2.95 18.61
N SER A 262 3.90 2.65 19.84
CA SER A 262 2.49 2.42 20.15
C SER A 262 1.70 3.73 20.27
N TRP A 263 0.54 3.81 19.61
CA TRP A 263 -0.43 4.92 19.66
C TRP A 263 -1.83 4.45 20.09
#